data_AF-A0A7X3CL25-F1
#
_entry.id   AF-A0A7X3CL25-F1
#
_cell.length_a   1.000
_cell.length_b   1.000
_cell.length_c   1.000
_cell.angle_alpha   90.00
_cell.angle_beta   90.00
_cell.angle_gamma   90.00
#
_symmetry.space_group_name_H-M   'P 1'
#
loop_
_entity.id
_entity.type
_entity.pdbx_description
1 polymer ?
#
loop_
_entity_poly.entity_id
_entity_poly.type
_entity_poly.pdbx_seq_one_letter_code
_entity_poly.pdbx_strand_id
1 'polypeptide(L)'
;MAFFLLAVTACGQSASKDSGSASSPAGSKADAKPTLIYKQSCASCHAVDLSGKVGPSLQEIGSQLSEGEIYEAISSGRPGMPPFEKRLKTEEIQALAAWLATYTAADEGADQ
;
A
#
# COMPACT_ATOMS: atom_id res chain seq x y z
N MET A 1 -48.78 7.14 -32.09
CA MET A 1 -47.81 6.35 -32.89
C MET A 1 -46.41 6.66 -32.36
N ALA A 2 -45.53 5.77 -31.91
CA ALA A 2 -45.40 4.31 -31.95
C ALA A 2 -44.76 3.87 -30.61
N PHE A 3 -45.35 2.93 -29.86
CA PHE A 3 -44.92 1.52 -29.77
C PHE A 3 -43.44 1.27 -30.06
N PHE A 4 -42.67 0.88 -29.04
CA PHE A 4 -41.81 -0.31 -29.12
C PHE A 4 -41.43 -0.78 -27.70
N LEU A 5 -42.26 -1.67 -27.16
CA LEU A 5 -41.88 -2.59 -26.09
C LEU A 5 -41.16 -3.77 -26.74
N LEU A 6 -39.94 -4.08 -26.30
CA LEU A 6 -39.32 -5.37 -26.59
C LEU A 6 -38.51 -5.82 -25.37
N ALA A 7 -39.12 -6.74 -24.62
CA ALA A 7 -38.49 -7.48 -23.54
C ALA A 7 -37.62 -8.60 -24.13
N VAL A 8 -36.39 -8.73 -23.65
CA VAL A 8 -35.57 -9.94 -23.82
C VAL A 8 -35.25 -10.48 -22.43
N THR A 9 -35.87 -11.61 -22.11
CA THR A 9 -35.45 -12.51 -21.04
C THR A 9 -34.32 -13.37 -21.60
N ALA A 10 -33.18 -13.39 -20.92
CA ALA A 10 -32.15 -14.39 -21.13
C ALA A 10 -31.70 -14.88 -19.75
N CYS A 11 -32.11 -16.10 -19.42
CA CYS A 11 -31.53 -16.88 -18.32
C CYS A 11 -30.48 -17.81 -18.96
N GLY A 12 -29.23 -17.72 -18.51
CA GLY A 12 -28.11 -18.49 -19.05
C GLY A 12 -27.04 -18.71 -17.98
N GLN A 13 -27.15 -19.83 -17.27
CA GLN A 13 -26.18 -20.37 -16.31
C GLN A 13 -25.08 -21.15 -17.06
N SER A 14 -23.81 -20.81 -16.84
CA SER A 14 -22.59 -21.63 -17.07
C SER A 14 -21.41 -20.80 -16.56
N ALA A 15 -20.37 -21.26 -15.88
CA ALA A 15 -19.97 -22.49 -15.21
C ALA A 15 -18.74 -22.06 -14.39
N SER A 16 -18.50 -22.73 -13.27
CA SER A 16 -17.50 -22.41 -12.24
C SER A 16 -16.07 -22.18 -12.75
N LYS A 17 -15.34 -21.27 -12.08
CA LYS A 17 -13.91 -21.42 -11.79
C LYS A 17 -13.49 -20.57 -10.60
N ASP A 18 -13.11 -21.29 -9.55
CA ASP A 18 -12.36 -20.84 -8.38
C ASP A 18 -11.15 -19.95 -8.67
N SER A 19 -10.75 -19.29 -7.59
CA SER A 19 -9.41 -18.77 -7.28
C SER A 19 -9.17 -17.30 -7.56
N GLY A 20 -9.30 -16.52 -6.48
CA GLY A 20 -8.89 -15.14 -6.40
C GLY A 20 -9.11 -14.61 -4.99
N SER A 21 -8.45 -15.24 -4.01
CA SER A 21 -8.21 -14.61 -2.72
C SER A 21 -7.54 -13.26 -2.95
N ALA A 22 -8.32 -12.19 -2.81
CA ALA A 22 -7.82 -10.88 -2.43
C ALA A 22 -8.78 -10.40 -1.35
N SER A 23 -8.55 -10.88 -0.14
CA SER A 23 -8.97 -10.22 1.08
C SER A 23 -8.68 -8.73 0.97
N SER A 24 -9.71 -7.94 0.65
CA SER A 24 -9.75 -6.54 1.05
C SER A 24 -10.73 -6.42 2.20
N PRO A 25 -10.26 -6.51 3.45
CA PRO A 25 -10.63 -5.51 4.40
C PRO A 25 -9.62 -4.36 4.20
N ALA A 26 -9.88 -3.49 3.22
CA ALA A 26 -9.47 -2.09 3.35
C ALA A 26 -10.34 -1.49 4.47
N GLY A 27 -10.17 -2.01 5.69
CA GLY A 27 -10.78 -1.52 6.91
C GLY A 27 -10.05 -0.24 7.25
N SER A 28 -10.65 0.89 6.86
CA SER A 28 -10.37 2.24 7.33
C SER A 28 -8.92 2.55 7.71
N LYS A 29 -8.02 2.54 6.72
CA LYS A 29 -6.78 3.35 6.69
C LYS A 29 -7.06 4.87 6.63
N ALA A 30 -8.33 5.29 6.70
CA ALA A 30 -8.82 6.59 6.24
C ALA A 30 -8.29 7.79 7.04
N ASP A 31 -7.85 7.60 8.29
CA ASP A 31 -7.34 8.68 9.14
C ASP A 31 -5.81 8.78 9.18
N ALA A 32 -5.11 7.68 8.90
CA ALA A 32 -3.65 7.67 8.87
C ALA A 32 -3.17 8.32 7.57
N LYS A 33 -2.34 9.37 7.68
CA LYS A 33 -1.74 10.08 6.55
C LYS A 33 -0.30 9.60 6.35
N PRO A 34 -0.04 8.46 5.68
CA PRO A 34 1.27 7.83 5.63
C PRO A 34 2.34 8.77 5.07
N THR A 35 2.01 9.59 4.07
CA THR A 35 2.93 10.58 3.49
C THR A 35 3.37 11.65 4.50
N LEU A 36 2.49 12.09 5.40
CA LEU A 36 2.84 13.06 6.45
C LEU A 36 3.70 12.41 7.54
N ILE A 37 3.32 11.21 7.97
CA ILE A 37 4.07 10.44 8.97
C ILE A 37 5.48 10.15 8.44
N TYR A 38 5.60 9.76 7.17
CA TYR A 38 6.87 9.55 6.47
C TYR A 38 7.73 10.81 6.48
N LYS A 39 7.16 11.96 6.09
CA LYS A 39 7.88 13.25 6.09
C LYS A 39 8.40 13.63 7.48
N GLN A 40 7.64 13.32 8.54
CA GLN A 40 8.00 13.67 9.92
C GLN A 40 9.01 12.69 10.54
N SER A 41 8.88 11.39 10.25
CA SER A 41 9.57 10.33 10.99
C SER A 41 10.66 9.61 10.21
N CYS A 42 10.63 9.66 8.87
CA CYS A 42 11.43 8.79 8.00
C CYS A 42 12.32 9.57 7.03
N ALA A 43 11.84 10.71 6.51
CA ALA A 43 12.51 11.46 5.44
C ALA A 43 13.88 12.04 5.82
N SER A 44 14.19 12.20 7.11
CA SER A 44 15.52 12.62 7.56
C SER A 44 16.62 11.61 7.21
N CYS A 45 16.26 10.32 7.14
CA CYS A 45 17.16 9.24 6.79
C CYS A 45 16.96 8.72 5.36
N HIS A 46 15.71 8.68 4.89
CA HIS A 46 15.34 8.09 3.59
C HIS A 46 15.03 9.12 2.49
N ALA A 47 15.28 10.40 2.76
CA ALA A 47 14.96 11.54 1.90
C ALA A 47 13.44 11.73 1.66
N VAL A 48 13.04 12.92 1.21
CA VAL A 48 11.61 13.23 0.98
C VAL A 48 11.06 12.48 -0.23
N ASP A 49 11.92 12.23 -1.21
CA ASP A 49 11.64 11.55 -2.48
C ASP A 49 11.95 10.05 -2.46
N LEU A 50 12.17 9.48 -1.26
CA LEU A 50 12.48 8.07 -1.03
C LEU A 50 13.85 7.63 -1.60
N SER A 51 14.67 8.55 -2.14
CA SER A 51 15.97 8.21 -2.76
C SER A 51 17.03 7.69 -1.79
N GLY A 52 16.82 7.85 -0.49
CA GLY A 52 17.78 7.47 0.54
C GLY A 52 18.83 8.55 0.81
N LYS A 53 19.36 8.56 2.04
CA LYS A 53 20.46 9.45 2.44
C LYS A 53 21.36 8.79 3.49
N VAL A 54 20.82 8.60 4.68
CA VAL A 54 21.46 7.86 5.77
C VAL A 54 20.98 6.41 5.72
N GLY A 55 19.68 6.22 5.51
CA GLY A 55 19.08 4.94 5.17
C GLY A 55 19.08 4.71 3.65
N PRO A 56 18.86 3.46 3.21
CA PRO A 56 18.81 3.10 1.80
C PRO A 56 17.62 3.75 1.06
N SER A 57 17.65 3.70 -0.27
CA SER A 57 16.49 4.06 -1.10
C SER A 57 15.30 3.15 -0.80
N LEU A 58 14.11 3.74 -0.83
CA LEU A 58 12.81 3.07 -0.68
C LEU A 58 11.96 3.13 -1.96
N GLN A 59 12.49 3.68 -3.06
CA GLN A 59 11.74 3.88 -4.31
C GLN A 59 11.26 2.56 -4.96
N GLU A 60 11.91 1.45 -4.64
CA GLU A 60 11.55 0.12 -5.15
C GLU A 60 11.29 -0.88 -4.01
N ILE A 61 11.03 -0.40 -2.79
CA ILE A 61 10.95 -1.27 -1.61
C ILE A 61 9.81 -2.28 -1.70
N GLY A 62 8.71 -1.94 -2.36
CA GLY A 62 7.59 -2.83 -2.62
C GLY A 62 7.92 -3.97 -3.60
N SER A 63 8.97 -3.83 -4.41
CA SER A 63 9.49 -4.94 -5.23
C SER A 63 10.43 -5.86 -4.45
N GLN A 64 10.98 -5.38 -3.34
CA GLN A 64 11.97 -6.10 -2.53
C GLN A 64 11.36 -6.78 -1.31
N LEU A 65 10.37 -6.15 -0.68
CA LEU A 65 9.72 -6.57 0.55
C LEU A 65 8.21 -6.51 0.39
N SER A 66 7.52 -7.48 0.98
CA SER A 66 6.07 -7.45 1.14
C SER A 66 5.62 -6.39 2.17
N GLU A 67 4.34 -5.99 2.14
CA GLU A 67 3.76 -5.09 3.14
C GLU A 67 4.04 -5.56 4.58
N GLY A 68 3.94 -6.86 4.84
CA GLY A 68 4.21 -7.43 6.17
C GLY A 68 5.69 -7.29 6.58
N GLU A 69 6.61 -7.52 5.65
CA GLU A 69 8.05 -7.35 5.92
C GLU A 69 8.42 -5.87 6.14
N ILE A 70 7.77 -4.96 5.42
CA ILE A 70 7.94 -3.52 5.62
C ILE A 70 7.37 -3.12 6.99
N TYR A 71 6.20 -3.65 7.38
CA TYR A 71 5.62 -3.41 8.69
C TYR A 71 6.57 -3.83 9.82
N GLU A 72 7.11 -5.05 9.75
CA GLU A 72 8.05 -5.57 10.75
C GLU A 72 9.34 -4.74 10.81
N ALA A 73 9.87 -4.34 9.64
CA ALA A 73 11.04 -3.47 9.56
C ALA A 73 10.82 -2.10 10.23
N ILE A 74 9.63 -1.52 10.11
CA ILE A 74 9.29 -0.24 10.75
C ILE A 74 9.03 -0.45 12.24
N SER A 75 8.27 -1.49 12.59
CA SER A 75 7.86 -1.79 13.96
C SER A 75 9.06 -2.09 14.85
N SER A 76 9.82 -3.13 14.51
CA SER A 76 10.96 -3.64 15.29
C SER A 76 12.29 -3.00 14.92
N GLY A 77 12.36 -2.24 13.83
CA GLY A 77 13.59 -1.65 13.33
C GLY A 77 14.48 -2.66 12.60
N ARG A 78 15.64 -2.18 12.14
CA ARG A 78 16.69 -2.97 11.46
C ARG A 78 18.07 -2.48 11.92
N PRO A 79 19.18 -3.19 11.64
CA PRO A 79 20.51 -2.64 11.91
C PRO A 79 20.67 -1.24 11.30
N GLY A 80 20.89 -0.22 12.14
CA GLY A 80 20.97 1.19 11.71
C GLY A 80 19.64 1.94 11.60
N MET A 81 18.49 1.27 11.78
CA MET A 81 17.15 1.86 11.80
C MET A 81 16.47 1.57 13.15
N PRO A 82 16.16 2.59 13.98
CA PRO A 82 15.53 2.35 15.27
C PRO A 82 14.11 1.78 15.12
N PRO A 83 13.59 1.05 16.12
CA PRO A 83 12.19 0.62 16.15
C PRO A 83 11.24 1.81 16.30
N PHE A 84 10.09 1.76 15.63
CA PHE A 84 9.06 2.80 15.68
C PHE A 84 7.77 2.38 16.40
N GLU A 85 7.63 1.11 16.82
CA GLU A 85 6.46 0.63 17.58
C GLU A 85 6.17 1.41 18.87
N LYS A 86 7.19 2.07 19.45
CA LYS A 86 7.05 2.90 20.66
C LYS A 86 6.74 4.37 20.36
N ARG A 87 6.77 4.78 19.09
CA ARG A 87 6.55 6.18 18.67
C ARG A 87 5.33 6.35 17.76
N LEU A 88 4.99 5.32 17.00
CA LEU A 88 3.87 5.31 16.07
C LEU A 88 2.85 4.25 16.51
N LYS A 89 1.59 4.50 16.22
CA LYS A 89 0.52 3.53 16.46
C LYS A 89 0.60 2.40 15.44
N THR A 90 0.05 1.24 15.79
CA THR A 90 -0.04 0.08 14.89
C THR A 90 -0.68 0.45 13.55
N GLU A 91 -1.76 1.23 13.55
CA GLU A 91 -2.47 1.65 12.34
C GLU A 91 -1.62 2.60 11.48
N GLU A 92 -0.77 3.43 12.10
CA GLU A 92 0.14 4.33 11.39
C GLU A 92 1.27 3.56 10.72
N ILE A 93 1.83 2.56 11.41
CA ILE A 93 2.86 1.66 10.85
C ILE A 93 2.27 0.83 9.72
N GLN A 94 1.06 0.30 9.89
CA GLN A 94 0.36 -0.45 8.85
C GLN A 94 0.07 0.42 7.63
N ALA A 95 -0.38 1.67 7.83
CA ALA A 95 -0.59 2.60 6.73
C ALA A 95 0.72 2.94 5.99
N LEU A 96 1.82 3.14 6.71
CA LEU A 96 3.14 3.35 6.11
C LEU A 96 3.60 2.13 5.30
N ALA A 97 3.47 0.94 5.87
CA ALA A 97 3.91 -0.29 5.22
C ALA A 97 3.14 -0.56 3.93
N ALA A 98 1.82 -0.38 3.97
CA ALA A 98 0.98 -0.54 2.79
C ALA A 98 1.28 0.51 1.71
N TRP A 99 1.54 1.75 2.11
CA TRP A 99 1.91 2.82 1.18
C TRP A 99 3.28 2.57 0.56
N LEU A 100 4.28 2.16 1.34
CA LEU A 100 5.61 1.82 0.82
C LEU A 100 5.59 0.58 -0.08
N ALA A 101 4.68 -0.38 0.16
CA ALA A 101 4.53 -1.56 -0.68
C ALA A 101 4.03 -1.23 -2.11
N THR A 102 3.49 -0.04 -2.37
CA THR A 102 3.11 0.37 -3.73
C THR A 102 4.30 0.83 -4.57
N TYR A 103 5.42 1.18 -3.94
CA TYR A 103 6.65 1.63 -4.62
C TYR A 103 7.42 0.43 -5.16
N THR A 104 7.06 0.04 -6.38
CA THR A 104 7.68 -1.05 -7.13
C THR A 104 8.45 -0.47 -8.32
N ALA A 105 9.42 -1.21 -8.85
CA ALA A 105 10.24 -0.80 -10.01
C ALA A 105 9.45 -0.42 -11.28
N ALA A 106 8.12 -0.56 -11.27
CA ALA A 106 7.21 -0.22 -12.37
C ALA A 106 6.49 1.14 -12.19
N ASP A 107 6.72 1.88 -11.10
CA ASP A 107 6.07 3.17 -10.80
C ASP A 107 7.07 4.36 -10.80
N GLU A 108 8.06 4.36 -11.67
CA GLU A 108 8.57 5.66 -12.16
C GLU A 108 7.52 6.25 -13.12
N GLY A 109 6.38 6.73 -12.62
CA GLY A 109 5.40 7.30 -13.55
C GLY A 109 3.98 7.72 -13.12
N ALA A 110 3.59 7.75 -11.84
CA ALA A 110 2.30 8.35 -11.47
C ALA A 110 2.46 9.35 -10.30
N ASP A 111 2.94 10.56 -10.56
CA ASP A 111 2.10 11.74 -10.84
C ASP A 111 2.14 12.71 -9.63
N GLN A 112 2.96 13.76 -9.78
CA GLN A 112 2.92 15.08 -9.13
C GLN A 112 3.04 15.23 -7.60
#